data_AF-A0A7D9DZC2-F1
#
_entry.id   AF-A0A7D9DZC2-F1
#
_cell.length_a   1.000
_cell.length_b   1.000
_cell.length_c   1.000
_cell.angle_alpha   90.00
_cell.angle_beta   90.00
_cell.angle_gamma   90.00
#
_symmetry.space_group_name_H-M   'P 1'
#
loop_
_entity.id
_entity.type
_entity.pdbx_description
1 polymer ?
#
loop_
_entity_poly.entity_id
_entity_poly.type
_entity_poly.pdbx_seq_one_letter_code
_entity_poly.pdbx_strand_id
1 'polypeptide(L)'
;MITHILFNQRNISLACRWVFVTLHVTTSIYLTSVMKKTLKEATEKFEANLCCDEHITAQQTPNPVTVTNHGHFINDRNTVVRWEMYITYPFMLWDPMSQYKTLFINKLICPLCSDDKDLSNALFRYGEWYNGRLARLNPRVIFDMHTCILLVSAVYKCSKGHEITACHPDVLHVLKGRTEVPFFLTHRHGFTLELANLVEELIDNGLSFEQVEDTIIKQYMSIHNRFEASFWRDLALSKTFGVFYEESDMFFPRSHHNVFHTQAPQF
;
A
#
# COMPACT_ATOMS: atom_id res chain seq x y z
N MET A 1 -1.34 33.75 1.01
CA MET A 1 -1.05 32.55 0.18
C MET A 1 -0.73 31.32 1.03
N ILE A 2 0.14 31.40 2.06
CA ILE A 2 0.49 30.25 2.94
C ILE A 2 -0.68 29.82 3.86
N THR A 3 -1.54 30.75 4.26
CA THR A 3 -2.73 30.49 5.10
C THR A 3 -3.86 29.74 4.38
N HIS A 4 -3.95 29.85 3.04
CA HIS A 4 -4.94 29.09 2.26
C HIS A 4 -4.57 27.62 2.12
N ILE A 5 -3.26 27.31 2.04
CA ILE A 5 -2.75 25.93 1.91
C ILE A 5 -2.97 25.13 3.19
N LEU A 6 -2.75 25.74 4.37
CA LEU A 6 -2.95 25.08 5.66
C LEU A 6 -4.43 24.89 6.03
N PHE A 7 -5.31 25.78 5.56
CA PHE A 7 -6.76 25.62 5.73
C PHE A 7 -7.30 24.51 4.82
N ASN A 8 -6.78 24.39 3.60
CA ASN A 8 -7.17 23.33 2.67
C ASN A 8 -6.74 21.94 3.18
N GLN A 9 -5.50 21.76 3.62
CA GLN A 9 -5.00 20.45 4.09
C GLN A 9 -5.80 19.86 5.27
N ARG A 10 -6.37 20.69 6.15
CA ARG A 10 -7.25 20.22 7.24
C ARG A 10 -8.61 19.74 6.73
N ASN A 11 -9.21 20.45 5.78
CA ASN A 11 -10.48 20.05 5.18
C ASN A 11 -10.31 18.81 4.29
N ILE A 12 -9.22 18.71 3.54
CA ILE A 12 -8.84 17.53 2.75
C ILE A 12 -8.57 16.33 3.66
N SER A 13 -7.85 16.53 4.77
CA SER A 13 -7.65 15.45 5.76
C SER A 13 -8.98 14.96 6.35
N LEU A 14 -9.96 15.85 6.58
CA LEU A 14 -11.29 15.50 7.08
C LEU A 14 -12.15 14.84 6.01
N ALA A 15 -12.13 15.33 4.78
CA ALA A 15 -12.83 14.80 3.61
C ALA A 15 -12.32 13.39 3.27
N CYS A 16 -11.00 13.23 3.13
CA CYS A 16 -10.37 11.94 2.96
C CYS A 16 -10.68 11.03 4.15
N ARG A 17 -10.60 11.51 5.40
CA ARG A 17 -11.01 10.68 6.55
C ARG A 17 -12.44 10.19 6.45
N TRP A 18 -13.39 11.02 6.00
CA TRP A 18 -14.79 10.62 5.82
C TRP A 18 -14.93 9.57 4.71
N VAL A 19 -14.46 9.87 3.50
CA VAL A 19 -14.50 8.97 2.34
C VAL A 19 -13.84 7.63 2.66
N PHE A 20 -12.70 7.64 3.37
CA PHE A 20 -11.94 6.43 3.68
C PHE A 20 -12.44 5.67 4.92
N VAL A 21 -13.17 6.31 5.83
CA VAL A 21 -13.88 5.59 6.90
C VAL A 21 -14.99 4.76 6.29
N THR A 22 -15.74 5.29 5.32
CA THR A 22 -16.77 4.52 4.63
C THR A 22 -16.15 3.39 3.81
N LEU A 23 -15.13 3.65 2.98
CA LEU A 23 -14.37 2.62 2.25
C LEU A 23 -13.79 1.53 3.17
N HIS A 24 -13.40 1.87 4.40
CA HIS A 24 -12.87 0.89 5.35
C HIS A 24 -13.91 -0.14 5.82
N VAL A 25 -15.15 0.29 6.07
CA VAL A 25 -16.24 -0.64 6.44
C VAL A 25 -16.48 -1.66 5.33
N THR A 26 -16.10 -1.31 4.10
CA THR A 26 -16.33 -2.09 2.91
C THR A 26 -15.14 -3.05 2.62
N THR A 27 -13.89 -2.63 2.75
CA THR A 27 -12.74 -3.48 2.33
C THR A 27 -12.06 -4.23 3.48
N SER A 28 -12.47 -5.48 3.73
CA SER A 28 -11.62 -6.44 4.46
C SER A 28 -10.61 -7.07 3.49
N ILE A 29 -9.35 -6.60 3.52
CA ILE A 29 -8.30 -7.14 2.64
C ILE A 29 -7.74 -8.44 3.22
N TYR A 30 -8.04 -9.55 2.55
CA TYR A 30 -7.45 -10.84 2.84
C TYR A 30 -6.18 -11.04 2.01
N LEU A 31 -5.02 -11.17 2.67
CA LEU A 31 -3.77 -11.51 1.99
C LEU A 31 -3.78 -13.00 1.64
N THR A 32 -3.90 -13.30 0.36
CA THR A 32 -3.80 -14.66 -0.16
C THR A 32 -2.42 -15.27 0.10
N SER A 33 -2.30 -16.59 0.06
CA SER A 33 -1.02 -17.28 0.17
C SER A 33 -0.04 -16.84 -0.92
N VAL A 34 -0.55 -16.62 -2.14
CA VAL A 34 0.22 -16.09 -3.29
C VAL A 34 0.80 -14.73 -2.96
N MET A 35 -0.03 -13.79 -2.48
CA MET A 35 0.42 -12.46 -2.12
C MET A 35 1.47 -12.48 -1.00
N LYS A 36 1.25 -13.24 0.07
CA LYS A 36 2.22 -13.37 1.16
C LYS A 36 3.58 -13.87 0.68
N LYS A 37 3.57 -14.83 -0.25
CA LYS A 37 4.80 -15.34 -0.88
C LYS A 37 5.48 -14.25 -1.71
N THR A 38 4.74 -13.55 -2.57
CA THR A 38 5.28 -12.46 -3.40
C THR A 38 5.87 -11.33 -2.55
N LEU A 39 5.18 -10.89 -1.49
CA LEU A 39 5.67 -9.85 -0.60
C LEU A 39 6.96 -10.27 0.11
N LYS A 40 7.03 -11.53 0.58
CA LYS A 40 8.23 -12.09 1.20
C LYS A 40 9.41 -12.06 0.22
N GLU A 41 9.25 -12.63 -0.98
CA GLU A 41 10.28 -12.65 -2.02
C GLU A 41 10.74 -11.25 -2.40
N ALA A 42 9.82 -10.30 -2.53
CA ALA A 42 10.13 -8.91 -2.82
C ALA A 42 10.96 -8.25 -1.71
N THR A 43 10.61 -8.46 -0.43
CA THR A 43 11.39 -7.95 0.69
C THR A 43 12.78 -8.59 0.78
N GLU A 44 12.89 -9.90 0.57
CA GLU A 44 14.18 -10.62 0.58
C GLU A 44 15.09 -10.14 -0.56
N LYS A 45 14.54 -9.93 -1.76
CA LYS A 45 15.28 -9.39 -2.90
C LYS A 45 15.75 -7.95 -2.63
N PHE A 46 14.89 -7.12 -2.04
CA PHE A 46 15.26 -5.76 -1.66
C PHE A 46 16.40 -5.75 -0.64
N GLU A 47 16.34 -6.59 0.39
CA GLU A 47 17.41 -6.75 1.38
C GLU A 47 18.72 -7.24 0.75
N ALA A 48 18.65 -8.23 -0.14
CA ALA A 48 19.83 -8.75 -0.83
C ALA A 48 20.53 -7.65 -1.65
N ASN A 49 19.75 -6.83 -2.37
CA ASN A 49 20.31 -5.71 -3.13
C ASN A 49 21.00 -4.69 -2.22
N LEU A 50 20.43 -4.38 -1.06
CA LEU A 50 21.06 -3.47 -0.10
C LEU A 50 22.41 -3.97 0.44
N CYS A 51 22.58 -5.29 0.58
CA CYS A 51 23.83 -5.91 1.03
C CYS A 51 24.91 -5.95 -0.06
N CYS A 52 24.53 -5.92 -1.34
CA CYS A 52 25.47 -5.96 -2.46
C CYS A 52 26.00 -4.57 -2.88
N ASP A 53 25.40 -3.48 -2.38
CA ASP A 53 25.70 -2.12 -2.82
C ASP A 53 26.70 -1.39 -1.90
N GLU A 54 27.99 -1.64 -2.08
CA GLU A 54 29.06 -0.72 -1.62
C GLU A 54 29.27 0.47 -2.58
N HIS A 55 28.63 0.50 -3.77
CA HIS A 55 28.95 1.48 -4.82
C HIS A 55 27.78 2.11 -5.61
N ILE A 56 26.53 2.10 -5.15
CA ILE A 56 25.48 2.89 -5.82
C ILE A 56 25.59 4.38 -5.44
N THR A 57 26.21 5.15 -6.33
CA THR A 57 26.08 6.60 -6.45
C THR A 57 24.60 7.03 -6.43
N ALA A 58 24.32 8.11 -5.70
CA ALA A 58 23.02 8.64 -5.29
C ALA A 58 22.01 9.06 -6.40
N GLN A 59 21.95 8.36 -7.54
CA GLN A 59 21.04 8.64 -8.65
C GLN A 59 20.21 7.42 -9.10
N GLN A 60 20.28 6.27 -8.42
CA GLN A 60 19.51 5.06 -8.76
C GLN A 60 18.75 4.44 -7.57
N THR A 61 18.30 5.22 -6.59
CA THR A 61 17.27 4.72 -5.66
C THR A 61 15.91 5.08 -6.24
N PRO A 62 15.16 4.11 -6.80
CA PRO A 62 13.88 4.45 -7.39
C PRO A 62 12.95 4.88 -6.28
N ASN A 63 12.09 5.83 -6.63
CA ASN A 63 10.82 6.10 -5.99
C ASN A 63 10.18 4.81 -5.40
N PRO A 64 9.34 4.92 -4.37
CA PRO A 64 8.64 3.80 -3.77
C PRO A 64 8.24 2.74 -4.80
N VAL A 65 8.88 1.56 -4.70
CA VAL A 65 8.80 0.55 -5.76
C VAL A 65 7.39 0.00 -5.75
N THR A 66 6.60 0.42 -6.71
CA THR A 66 5.24 -0.08 -6.93
C THR A 66 5.33 -1.21 -7.94
N VAL A 67 5.09 -2.45 -7.49
CA VAL A 67 5.02 -3.61 -8.38
C VAL A 67 3.57 -3.87 -8.73
N THR A 68 3.16 -3.53 -9.95
CA THR A 68 1.84 -3.86 -10.48
C THR A 68 1.89 -5.18 -11.25
N ASN A 69 1.44 -6.27 -10.63
CA ASN A 69 1.26 -7.56 -11.32
C ASN A 69 -0.11 -7.60 -12.01
N HIS A 70 -0.28 -6.83 -13.08
CA HIS A 70 -1.48 -6.91 -13.91
C HIS A 70 -1.06 -7.11 -15.37
N GLY A 71 -0.87 -8.37 -15.77
CA GLY A 71 -0.47 -8.73 -17.13
C GLY A 71 -0.80 -10.18 -17.46
N HIS A 72 -1.49 -10.37 -18.60
CA HIS A 72 -1.98 -11.63 -19.16
C HIS A 72 -1.00 -12.81 -19.05
N PHE A 73 -1.50 -13.93 -18.53
CA PHE A 73 -0.70 -15.10 -18.18
C PHE A 73 -0.73 -16.25 -19.19
N ILE A 74 -1.47 -16.16 -20.30
CA ILE A 74 -1.53 -17.26 -21.27
C ILE A 74 -0.46 -17.08 -22.34
N ASN A 75 0.81 -17.30 -21.99
CA ASN A 75 1.87 -17.53 -22.97
C ASN A 75 2.51 -18.93 -22.85
N ASP A 76 2.13 -19.72 -21.84
CA ASP A 76 2.66 -21.06 -21.63
C ASP A 76 1.52 -22.05 -21.34
N ARG A 77 1.56 -23.23 -21.99
CA ARG A 77 0.62 -24.35 -21.82
C ARG A 77 0.60 -24.90 -20.39
N ASN A 78 1.58 -24.54 -19.56
CA ASN A 78 1.67 -24.93 -18.16
C ASN A 78 1.13 -23.87 -17.18
N THR A 79 0.57 -22.75 -17.67
CA THR A 79 0.12 -21.69 -16.75
C THR A 79 -1.23 -22.01 -16.14
N VAL A 80 -1.24 -22.24 -14.83
CA VAL A 80 -2.47 -22.45 -14.05
C VAL A 80 -3.19 -21.11 -13.89
N VAL A 81 -4.40 -21.00 -14.43
CA VAL A 81 -5.26 -19.82 -14.29
C VAL A 81 -5.85 -19.83 -12.88
N ARG A 82 -5.46 -18.84 -12.06
CA ARG A 82 -5.90 -18.70 -10.67
C ARG A 82 -6.46 -17.30 -10.43
N TRP A 83 -7.66 -17.19 -9.86
CA TRP A 83 -8.30 -15.90 -9.58
C TRP A 83 -7.43 -15.00 -8.70
N GLU A 84 -6.63 -15.58 -7.79
CA GLU A 84 -5.72 -14.82 -6.91
C GLU A 84 -4.73 -13.95 -7.69
N MET A 85 -4.36 -14.37 -8.91
CA MET A 85 -3.45 -13.61 -9.77
C MET A 85 -4.10 -12.34 -10.34
N TYR A 86 -5.42 -12.33 -10.50
CA TYR A 86 -6.16 -11.19 -11.05
C TYR A 86 -6.49 -10.14 -9.99
N ILE A 87 -6.57 -10.54 -8.72
CA ILE A 87 -6.88 -9.64 -7.61
C ILE A 87 -5.69 -9.37 -6.67
N THR A 88 -4.49 -9.70 -7.11
CA THR A 88 -3.28 -9.36 -6.36
C THR A 88 -3.11 -7.85 -6.32
N TYR A 89 -3.12 -7.28 -5.12
CA TYR A 89 -2.86 -5.85 -4.96
C TYR A 89 -1.41 -5.52 -5.30
N PRO A 90 -1.16 -4.39 -6.00
CA PRO A 90 0.17 -3.82 -6.04
C PRO A 90 0.68 -3.53 -4.62
N PHE A 91 1.99 -3.48 -4.46
CA PHE A 91 2.61 -3.16 -3.19
C PHE A 91 3.75 -2.17 -3.35
N MET A 92 3.98 -1.42 -2.28
CA MET A 92 5.01 -0.39 -2.15
C MET A 92 5.97 -0.79 -1.03
N LEU A 93 7.25 -0.98 -1.35
CA LEU A 93 8.30 -1.14 -0.35
C LEU A 93 8.72 0.22 0.19
N TRP A 94 8.69 0.36 1.52
CA TRP A 94 9.01 1.62 2.22
C TRP A 94 10.07 1.41 3.30
N ASP A 95 11.30 1.80 2.99
CA ASP A 95 12.44 1.87 3.90
C ASP A 95 13.20 3.19 3.67
N PRO A 96 12.70 4.31 4.23
CA PRO A 96 13.27 5.63 3.99
C PRO A 96 14.73 5.75 4.47
N MET A 97 15.14 5.02 5.51
CA MET A 97 16.54 5.01 5.94
C MET A 97 17.49 4.44 4.88
N SER A 98 17.04 3.44 4.11
CA SER A 98 17.81 2.85 3.01
C SER A 98 17.64 3.61 1.70
N GLN A 99 16.44 4.09 1.41
CA GLN A 99 16.10 4.79 0.16
C GLN A 99 16.66 6.23 0.13
N TYR A 100 16.77 6.87 1.29
CA TYR A 100 17.22 8.27 1.43
C TYR A 100 18.40 8.40 2.41
N LYS A 101 19.44 7.56 2.28
CA LYS A 101 20.60 7.49 3.21
C LYS A 101 21.19 8.87 3.58
N THR A 102 21.27 9.79 2.61
CA THR A 102 21.81 11.14 2.81
C THR A 102 21.00 12.00 3.78
N LEU A 103 19.71 11.73 3.96
CA LEU A 103 18.85 12.43 4.90
C LEU A 103 18.96 11.87 6.33
N PHE A 104 19.43 10.63 6.47
CA PHE A 104 19.53 9.91 7.74
C PHE A 104 20.98 9.77 8.26
N ILE A 105 21.90 10.62 7.78
CA ILE A 105 23.33 10.60 8.17
C ILE A 105 23.50 10.67 9.70
N ASN A 106 22.70 11.49 10.37
CA ASN A 106 22.85 11.71 11.82
C ASN A 106 22.19 10.64 12.71
N LYS A 107 21.70 9.54 12.11
CA LYS A 107 20.90 8.48 12.75
C LYS A 107 19.65 9.01 13.46
N LEU A 108 18.51 8.36 13.23
CA LEU A 108 17.28 8.73 13.90
C LEU A 108 17.28 8.17 15.33
N ILE A 109 17.04 9.01 16.33
CA ILE A 109 16.92 8.57 17.72
C ILE A 109 15.57 7.88 17.92
N CYS A 110 15.56 6.80 18.71
CA CYS A 110 14.34 6.10 19.05
C CYS A 110 13.38 7.04 19.81
N PRO A 111 12.14 7.25 19.33
CA PRO A 111 11.20 8.16 19.95
C PRO A 111 10.72 7.68 21.33
N LEU A 112 10.75 6.37 21.57
CA LEU A 112 10.43 5.76 22.87
C LEU A 112 11.59 5.85 23.88
N CYS A 113 12.78 6.27 23.44
CA CYS A 113 13.95 6.49 24.32
C CYS A 113 14.27 7.98 24.47
N SER A 114 13.35 8.88 24.10
CA SER A 114 13.61 10.31 23.96
C SER A 114 14.08 11.02 25.24
N ASP A 115 13.77 10.46 26.41
CA ASP A 115 14.26 10.97 27.71
C ASP A 115 15.76 10.70 27.94
N ASP A 116 16.31 9.66 27.30
CA ASP A 116 17.73 9.36 27.29
C ASP A 116 18.34 9.90 25.98
N LYS A 117 18.81 11.15 26.02
CA LYS A 117 19.55 11.83 24.92
C LYS A 117 20.89 11.16 24.55
N ASP A 118 21.09 9.92 24.95
CA ASP A 118 22.22 9.11 24.58
C ASP A 118 22.06 8.65 23.12
N LEU A 119 23.07 8.97 22.30
CA LEU A 119 23.19 8.54 20.91
C LEU A 119 23.24 6.99 20.79
N SER A 120 23.47 6.28 21.90
CA SER A 120 23.33 4.82 21.98
C SER A 120 21.91 4.31 21.67
N ASN A 121 20.89 5.19 21.70
CA ASN A 121 19.49 4.86 21.39
C ASN A 121 19.10 5.09 19.92
N ALA A 122 20.08 5.22 19.02
CA ALA A 122 19.83 5.31 17.59
C ALA A 122 19.06 4.10 17.04
N LEU A 123 18.17 4.36 16.10
CA LEU A 123 17.47 3.35 15.32
C LEU A 123 18.42 2.76 14.27
N PHE A 124 18.37 1.44 14.14
CA PHE A 124 19.06 0.67 13.12
C PHE A 124 18.08 -0.29 12.44
N ARG A 125 18.42 -0.71 11.22
CA ARG A 125 17.62 -1.66 10.45
C ARG A 125 17.65 -3.02 11.14
N TYR A 126 16.47 -3.60 11.35
CA TYR A 126 16.33 -4.90 12.01
C TYR A 126 16.13 -6.07 11.02
N GLY A 127 15.88 -5.79 9.74
CA GLY A 127 15.60 -6.79 8.72
C GLY A 127 14.19 -7.41 8.81
N GLU A 128 13.32 -6.89 9.69
CA GLU A 128 11.90 -7.23 9.70
C GLU A 128 11.07 -6.22 8.89
N TRP A 129 9.98 -6.72 8.31
CA TRP A 129 9.06 -5.96 7.46
C TRP A 129 7.61 -6.30 7.81
N TYR A 130 6.72 -5.33 7.62
CA TYR A 130 5.28 -5.56 7.61
C TYR A 130 4.85 -6.15 6.24
N ASN A 131 5.23 -7.40 5.97
CA ASN A 131 5.01 -8.09 4.69
C ASN A 131 3.97 -9.23 4.74
N GLY A 132 3.29 -9.41 5.88
CA GLY A 132 2.24 -10.42 6.06
C GLY A 132 2.74 -11.83 6.38
N ARG A 133 4.05 -12.00 6.64
CA ARG A 133 4.64 -13.29 7.08
C ARG A 133 3.99 -13.80 8.37
N LEU A 134 3.69 -12.89 9.30
CA LEU A 134 2.96 -13.14 10.54
C LEU A 134 1.74 -12.21 10.57
N ALA A 135 0.67 -12.61 11.27
CA ALA A 135 -0.53 -11.77 11.41
C ALA A 135 -0.22 -10.37 12.01
N ARG A 136 0.75 -10.30 12.96
CA ARG A 136 1.23 -9.04 13.54
C ARG A 136 2.01 -8.15 12.57
N LEU A 137 2.48 -8.72 11.46
CA LEU A 137 3.32 -8.08 10.45
C LEU A 137 2.55 -7.82 9.16
N ASN A 138 1.23 -7.67 9.21
CA ASN A 138 0.47 -7.36 8.00
C ASN A 138 0.84 -5.97 7.44
N PRO A 139 1.05 -5.84 6.12
CA PRO A 139 1.20 -4.53 5.47
C PRO A 139 -0.02 -3.65 5.72
N ARG A 140 0.21 -2.34 5.69
CA ARG A 140 -0.87 -1.37 5.75
C ARG A 140 -1.49 -1.22 4.37
N VAL A 141 -2.80 -1.07 4.32
CA VAL A 141 -3.51 -0.79 3.08
C VAL A 141 -3.52 0.72 2.85
N ILE A 142 -3.14 1.14 1.65
CA ILE A 142 -3.32 2.51 1.17
C ILE A 142 -4.23 2.50 -0.06
N PHE A 143 -5.20 3.41 -0.11
CA PHE A 143 -6.08 3.58 -1.26
C PHE A 143 -5.39 4.38 -2.35
N ASP A 144 -5.58 3.99 -3.60
CA ASP A 144 -5.02 4.65 -4.77
C ASP A 144 -6.14 4.91 -5.80
N MET A 145 -5.87 5.69 -6.86
CA MET A 145 -6.89 5.98 -7.87
C MET A 145 -7.45 4.70 -8.51
N HIS A 146 -6.63 3.67 -8.71
CA HIS A 146 -7.03 2.50 -9.48
C HIS A 146 -7.29 1.25 -8.63
N THR A 147 -6.63 1.10 -7.49
CA THR A 147 -6.77 -0.10 -6.67
C THR A 147 -6.25 0.17 -5.25
N CYS A 148 -6.27 -0.81 -4.37
CA CYS A 148 -5.55 -0.70 -3.11
C CYS A 148 -4.08 -1.07 -3.34
N ILE A 149 -3.17 -0.34 -2.69
CA ILE A 149 -1.75 -0.68 -2.62
C ILE A 149 -1.43 -1.20 -1.21
N LEU A 150 -0.59 -2.21 -1.13
CA LEU A 150 -0.04 -2.69 0.14
C LEU A 150 1.26 -1.95 0.47
N LEU A 151 1.24 -1.14 1.52
CA LEU A 151 2.42 -0.49 2.05
C LEU A 151 3.18 -1.46 2.97
N VAL A 152 4.30 -1.96 2.47
CA VAL A 152 5.21 -2.88 3.16
C VAL A 152 6.34 -2.05 3.74
N SER A 153 6.18 -1.67 5.02
CA SER A 153 7.13 -0.82 5.72
C SER A 153 8.19 -1.63 6.46
N ALA A 154 9.44 -1.17 6.42
CA ALA A 154 10.52 -1.72 7.23
C ALA A 154 10.30 -1.48 8.72
N VAL A 155 10.90 -2.35 9.55
CA VAL A 155 10.95 -2.23 11.01
C VAL A 155 12.37 -1.88 11.44
N TYR A 156 12.48 -0.86 12.26
CA TYR A 156 13.71 -0.43 12.90
C TYR A 156 13.72 -0.83 14.37
N LYS A 157 14.91 -1.07 14.92
CA LYS A 157 15.11 -1.31 16.35
C LYS A 157 16.11 -0.34 16.94
N CYS A 158 15.97 -0.05 18.23
CA CYS A 158 17.01 0.58 19.03
C CYS A 158 17.73 -0.44 19.92
N SER A 159 18.80 -0.03 20.58
CA SER A 159 19.58 -0.85 21.52
C SER A 159 18.74 -1.44 22.67
N LYS A 160 17.71 -0.71 23.12
CA LYS A 160 16.74 -1.18 24.13
C LYS A 160 15.67 -2.16 23.59
N GLY A 161 15.70 -2.50 22.31
CA GLY A 161 14.78 -3.47 21.70
C GLY A 161 13.43 -2.93 21.24
N HIS A 162 13.16 -1.63 21.37
CA HIS A 162 11.92 -1.02 20.85
C HIS A 162 11.82 -1.16 19.33
N GLU A 163 10.65 -1.57 18.84
CA GLU A 163 10.34 -1.68 17.41
C GLU A 163 9.63 -0.42 16.92
N ILE A 164 10.21 0.23 15.92
CA ILE A 164 9.68 1.45 15.30
C ILE A 164 9.47 1.19 13.81
N THR A 165 8.24 1.42 13.32
CA THR A 165 7.93 1.29 11.89
C THR A 165 8.57 2.44 11.09
N ALA A 166 8.98 2.17 9.85
CA ALA A 166 9.38 3.18 8.87
C ALA A 166 8.30 4.25 8.58
N CYS A 167 7.05 3.99 8.95
CA CYS A 167 5.95 4.93 8.86
C CYS A 167 5.75 5.79 10.12
N HIS A 168 6.64 5.69 11.12
CA HIS A 168 6.51 6.43 12.37
C HIS A 168 6.61 7.95 12.09
N PRO A 169 5.80 8.80 12.77
CA PRO A 169 5.84 10.25 12.55
C PRO A 169 7.23 10.85 12.62
N ASP A 170 8.07 10.45 13.57
CA ASP A 170 9.45 10.95 13.69
C ASP A 170 10.37 10.51 12.55
N VAL A 171 10.15 9.33 11.96
CA VAL A 171 10.86 8.89 10.76
C VAL A 171 10.45 9.76 9.58
N LEU A 172 9.14 9.94 9.38
CA LEU A 172 8.59 10.74 8.28
C LEU A 172 8.92 12.24 8.44
N HIS A 173 9.10 12.72 9.67
CA HIS A 173 9.48 14.11 9.93
C HIS A 173 10.84 14.47 9.34
N VAL A 174 11.80 13.54 9.33
CA VAL A 174 13.12 13.74 8.70
C VAL A 174 13.00 14.00 7.19
N LEU A 175 11.99 13.40 6.56
CA LEU A 175 11.72 13.53 5.12
C LEU A 175 11.03 14.86 4.78
N LYS A 176 10.34 15.47 5.74
CA LYS A 176 9.47 16.63 5.51
C LYS A 176 10.24 17.80 4.90
N GLY A 177 9.76 18.27 3.74
CA GLY A 177 10.35 19.39 3.01
C GLY A 177 11.67 19.06 2.29
N ARG A 178 12.11 17.80 2.32
CA ARG A 178 13.34 17.32 1.66
C ARG A 178 13.05 16.28 0.58
N THR A 179 12.00 15.49 0.77
CA THR A 179 11.48 14.56 -0.23
C THR A 179 9.97 14.47 -0.10
N GLU A 180 9.33 14.04 -1.19
CA GLU A 180 7.91 13.83 -1.27
C GLU A 180 7.57 12.42 -0.78
N VAL A 181 6.78 12.33 0.29
CA VAL A 181 6.21 11.06 0.73
C VAL A 181 4.96 10.82 -0.14
N PRO A 182 4.88 9.71 -0.89
CA PRO A 182 3.85 9.53 -1.94
C PRO A 182 2.46 9.17 -1.37
N PHE A 183 2.31 9.18 -0.05
CA PHE A 183 1.09 8.75 0.63
C PHE A 183 0.86 9.55 1.91
N PHE A 184 -0.40 9.56 2.34
CA PHE A 184 -0.83 10.03 3.64
C PHE A 184 -1.32 8.84 4.47
N LEU A 185 -0.93 8.80 5.74
CA LEU A 185 -1.34 7.73 6.65
C LEU A 185 -2.31 8.24 7.72
N THR A 186 -3.33 7.43 7.97
CA THR A 186 -4.20 7.48 9.14
C THR A 186 -3.78 6.39 10.13
N HIS A 187 -4.52 6.25 11.24
CA HIS A 187 -4.24 5.22 12.23
C HIS A 187 -4.29 3.78 11.65
N ARG A 188 -5.21 3.52 10.71
CA ARG A 188 -5.45 2.15 10.18
C ARG A 188 -5.11 1.99 8.70
N HIS A 189 -5.20 3.05 7.91
CA HIS A 189 -5.03 3.01 6.44
C HIS A 189 -4.17 4.17 5.96
N GLY A 190 -4.04 4.30 4.65
CA GLY A 190 -3.58 5.53 4.03
C GLY A 190 -4.23 5.75 2.67
N PHE A 191 -3.78 6.77 1.97
CA PHE A 191 -4.13 7.04 0.58
C PHE A 191 -2.92 7.62 -0.14
N THR A 192 -2.82 7.40 -1.44
CA THR A 192 -1.76 8.00 -2.26
C THR A 192 -1.98 9.50 -2.41
N LEU A 193 -0.89 10.23 -2.69
CA LEU A 193 -0.97 11.65 -3.02
C LEU A 193 -1.84 11.87 -4.27
N GLU A 194 -1.77 10.96 -5.25
CA GLU A 194 -2.59 11.01 -6.47
C GLU A 194 -4.08 10.95 -6.15
N LEU A 195 -4.50 10.02 -5.29
CA LEU A 195 -5.89 9.95 -4.86
C LEU A 195 -6.32 11.18 -4.05
N ALA A 196 -5.42 11.75 -3.23
CA ALA A 196 -5.69 13.00 -2.53
C ALA A 196 -5.96 14.15 -3.50
N ASN A 197 -5.11 14.29 -4.51
CA ASN A 197 -5.24 15.32 -5.55
C ASN A 197 -6.52 15.16 -6.37
N LEU A 198 -6.92 13.92 -6.67
CA LEU A 198 -8.20 13.66 -7.34
C LEU A 198 -9.40 14.08 -6.47
N VAL A 199 -9.36 13.77 -5.18
CA VAL A 199 -10.41 14.20 -4.24
C VAL A 199 -10.50 15.73 -4.20
N GLU A 200 -9.35 16.42 -4.12
CA GLU A 200 -9.28 17.88 -4.18
C GLU A 200 -9.91 18.42 -5.47
N GLU A 201 -9.52 17.89 -6.64
CA GLU A 201 -10.03 18.32 -7.93
C GLU A 201 -11.55 18.13 -8.05
N LEU A 202 -12.09 17.01 -7.57
CA LEU A 202 -13.54 16.77 -7.60
C LEU A 202 -14.31 17.75 -6.71
N ILE A 203 -13.77 18.07 -5.53
CA ILE A 203 -14.36 19.07 -4.62
C ILE A 203 -14.30 20.46 -5.25
N ASP A 204 -13.17 20.84 -5.83
CA ASP A 204 -12.99 22.13 -6.51
C ASP A 204 -13.94 22.28 -7.71
N ASN A 205 -14.30 21.16 -8.35
CA ASN A 205 -15.33 21.09 -9.40
C ASN A 205 -16.78 21.10 -8.87
N GLY A 206 -16.97 21.27 -7.55
CA GLY A 206 -18.27 21.45 -6.92
C GLY A 206 -19.00 20.16 -6.57
N LEU A 207 -18.34 19.00 -6.59
CA LEU A 207 -18.95 17.75 -6.14
C LEU A 207 -19.06 17.74 -4.61
N SER A 208 -20.17 17.20 -4.10
CA SER A 208 -20.30 16.89 -2.68
C SER A 208 -19.42 15.71 -2.29
N PHE A 209 -19.10 15.57 -1.00
CA PHE A 209 -18.33 14.42 -0.52
C PHE A 209 -18.99 13.06 -0.84
N GLU A 210 -20.32 13.00 -0.80
CA GLU A 210 -21.08 11.81 -1.20
C GLU A 210 -20.86 11.48 -2.69
N GLN A 211 -20.88 12.48 -3.57
CA GLN A 211 -20.62 12.29 -5.00
C GLN A 211 -19.17 11.87 -5.29
N VAL A 212 -18.21 12.43 -4.55
CA VAL A 212 -16.79 12.04 -4.62
C VAL A 212 -16.62 10.58 -4.22
N GLU A 213 -17.21 10.19 -3.10
CA GLU A 213 -17.18 8.82 -2.61
C GLU A 213 -17.79 7.84 -3.64
N ASP A 214 -18.99 8.17 -4.13
CA ASP A 214 -19.68 7.41 -5.17
C ASP A 214 -18.83 7.21 -6.43
N THR A 215 -18.09 8.26 -6.83
CA THR A 215 -17.21 8.23 -7.99
C THR A 215 -16.06 7.26 -7.78
N ILE A 216 -15.40 7.33 -6.62
CA ILE A 216 -14.30 6.43 -6.26
C ILE A 216 -14.80 4.98 -6.17
N ILE A 217 -15.94 4.74 -5.51
CA ILE A 217 -16.53 3.40 -5.42
C ILE A 217 -16.83 2.83 -6.82
N LYS A 218 -17.46 3.61 -7.69
CA LYS A 218 -17.76 3.19 -9.08
C LYS A 218 -16.49 2.86 -9.86
N GLN A 219 -15.41 3.62 -9.65
CA GLN A 219 -14.11 3.35 -10.27
C GLN A 219 -13.52 2.01 -9.79
N TYR A 220 -13.48 1.77 -8.49
CA TYR A 220 -13.02 0.50 -7.92
C TYR A 220 -13.86 -0.70 -8.42
N MET A 221 -15.18 -0.55 -8.47
CA MET A 221 -16.09 -1.57 -9.00
C MET A 221 -15.84 -1.84 -10.48
N SER A 222 -15.66 -0.79 -11.29
CA SER A 222 -15.34 -0.95 -12.71
C SER A 222 -14.03 -1.71 -12.92
N ILE A 223 -13.05 -1.51 -12.05
CA ILE A 223 -11.74 -2.19 -12.14
C ILE A 223 -11.88 -3.65 -11.70
N HIS A 224 -12.60 -3.93 -10.61
CA HIS A 224 -12.91 -5.29 -10.19
C HIS A 224 -13.63 -6.10 -11.28
N ASN A 225 -14.65 -5.50 -11.90
CA ASN A 225 -15.39 -6.14 -13.00
C ASN A 225 -14.50 -6.44 -14.21
N ARG A 226 -13.49 -5.59 -14.49
CA ARG A 226 -12.50 -5.86 -15.54
C ARG A 226 -11.59 -7.04 -15.19
N PHE A 227 -11.17 -7.16 -13.94
CA PHE A 227 -10.40 -8.33 -13.48
C PHE A 227 -11.23 -9.61 -13.57
N GLU A 228 -12.49 -9.58 -13.15
CA GLU A 228 -13.42 -10.71 -13.26
C GLU A 228 -13.60 -11.13 -14.73
N ALA A 229 -13.89 -10.18 -15.63
CA ALA A 229 -14.05 -10.46 -17.04
C ALA A 229 -12.77 -11.02 -17.69
N SER A 230 -11.60 -10.56 -17.25
CA SER A 230 -10.31 -11.07 -17.73
C SER A 230 -10.06 -12.49 -17.26
N PHE A 231 -10.36 -12.80 -15.99
CA PHE A 231 -10.28 -14.15 -15.45
C PHE A 231 -11.19 -15.13 -16.22
N TRP A 232 -12.46 -14.79 -16.42
CA TRP A 232 -13.40 -15.66 -17.14
C TRP A 232 -12.99 -15.89 -18.60
N ARG A 233 -12.45 -14.85 -19.26
CA ARG A 233 -11.91 -14.96 -20.62
C ARG A 233 -10.72 -15.92 -20.66
N ASP A 234 -9.76 -15.73 -19.77
CA ASP A 234 -8.54 -16.52 -19.72
C ASP A 234 -8.84 -17.98 -19.32
N LEU A 235 -9.81 -18.21 -18.42
CA LEU A 235 -10.32 -19.54 -18.08
C LEU A 235 -11.00 -20.23 -19.27
N ALA A 236 -11.77 -19.50 -20.09
CA ALA A 236 -12.40 -20.06 -21.28
C ALA A 236 -11.37 -20.42 -22.37
N LEU A 237 -10.35 -19.58 -22.56
CA LEU A 237 -9.27 -19.84 -23.51
C LEU A 237 -8.44 -21.05 -23.08
N SER A 238 -8.07 -21.13 -21.82
CA SER A 238 -7.24 -22.22 -21.30
C SER A 238 -7.95 -23.58 -21.40
N LYS A 239 -9.28 -23.64 -21.25
CA LYS A 239 -10.09 -24.86 -21.57
C LYS A 239 -9.93 -25.30 -23.03
N THR A 240 -9.83 -24.34 -23.95
CA THR A 240 -9.65 -24.61 -25.39
C THR A 240 -8.25 -25.20 -25.67
N PHE A 241 -7.26 -24.88 -24.85
CA PHE A 241 -5.88 -25.39 -24.96
C PHE A 241 -5.62 -26.70 -24.18
N GLY A 242 -6.65 -27.30 -23.57
CA GLY A 242 -6.53 -28.59 -22.87
C GLY A 242 -5.77 -28.51 -21.54
N VAL A 243 -5.70 -27.32 -20.92
CA VAL A 243 -5.16 -27.16 -19.57
C VAL A 243 -6.22 -27.60 -18.56
N PHE A 244 -5.84 -28.44 -17.60
CA PHE A 244 -6.72 -28.99 -16.55
C PHE A 244 -6.82 -28.04 -15.35
N TYR A 245 -8.00 -27.97 -14.70
CA TYR A 245 -8.25 -27.21 -13.46
C TYR A 245 -8.90 -28.11 -12.42
N GLU A 246 -8.74 -27.77 -11.14
CA GLU A 246 -9.58 -28.32 -10.07
C GLU A 246 -10.91 -27.55 -10.03
N GLU A 247 -12.05 -28.23 -9.79
CA GLU A 247 -13.37 -27.58 -9.70
C GLU A 247 -13.43 -26.49 -8.62
N SER A 248 -12.58 -26.58 -7.59
CA SER A 248 -12.40 -25.55 -6.55
C SER A 248 -11.84 -24.22 -7.08
N ASP A 249 -11.29 -24.19 -8.29
CA ASP A 249 -10.73 -22.99 -8.92
C ASP A 249 -11.76 -22.23 -9.78
N MET A 250 -12.97 -22.76 -9.98
CA MET A 250 -14.05 -22.09 -10.72
C MET A 250 -14.80 -21.04 -9.89
N PHE A 251 -14.07 -20.21 -9.18
CA PHE A 251 -14.62 -19.15 -8.35
C PHE A 251 -13.85 -17.87 -8.61
N PHE A 252 -14.57 -16.80 -8.95
CA PHE A 252 -14.05 -15.45 -8.83
C PHE A 252 -14.73 -14.79 -7.63
N PRO A 253 -13.98 -14.24 -6.65
CA PRO A 253 -14.59 -13.55 -5.53
C PRO A 253 -15.46 -12.41 -6.04
N ARG A 254 -16.76 -12.46 -5.72
CA ARG A 254 -17.66 -11.34 -6.01
C ARG A 254 -17.11 -10.10 -5.31
N SER A 255 -17.21 -8.95 -5.97
CA SER A 255 -17.17 -7.70 -5.21
C SER A 255 -18.30 -7.81 -4.21
N HIS A 256 -17.98 -7.78 -2.91
CA HIS A 256 -19.02 -7.86 -1.91
C HIS A 256 -19.96 -6.65 -2.13
N HIS A 257 -21.18 -6.87 -2.63
CA HIS A 257 -22.18 -5.81 -2.76
C HIS A 257 -22.69 -5.33 -1.38
N ASN A 258 -22.58 -6.17 -0.34
CA ASN A 258 -22.97 -5.83 1.04
C ASN A 258 -21.94 -4.97 1.78
N VAL A 259 -20.93 -4.53 1.06
CA VAL A 259 -19.78 -3.82 1.58
C VAL A 259 -20.01 -2.31 1.39
N PHE A 260 -20.81 -1.89 0.40
CA PHE A 260 -21.11 -0.47 0.09
C PHE A 260 -22.48 0.04 0.60
N HIS A 261 -23.26 -0.80 1.28
CA HIS A 261 -24.43 -0.36 2.04
C HIS A 261 -24.26 -0.78 3.50
N THR A 262 -23.71 0.11 4.32
CA THR A 262 -23.98 0.07 5.75
C THR A 262 -24.82 1.28 6.10
N GLN A 263 -26.01 1.02 6.63
CA GLN A 263 -26.78 2.02 7.35
C GLN A 263 -25.86 2.69 8.37
N ALA A 264 -25.91 4.02 8.43
CA ALA A 264 -25.18 4.80 9.42
C ALA A 264 -25.32 4.15 10.81
N PRO A 265 -24.24 4.03 11.60
CA PRO A 265 -24.39 3.66 12.99
C PRO A 265 -25.26 4.73 13.65
N GLN A 266 -26.44 4.32 14.10
CA GLN A 266 -27.17 5.09 15.09
C GLN A 266 -26.36 5.00 16.39
N PHE A 267 -26.17 6.17 17.01
CA PHE A 267 -25.54 6.46 18.31
C PHE A 267 -24.05 6.82 18.31
#